data_AF-A0A8S3HVY9-F1
#
_entry.id   AF-A0A8S3HVY9-F1
#
_cell.length_a   1.000
_cell.length_b   1.000
_cell.length_c   1.000
_cell.angle_alpha   90.00
_cell.angle_beta   90.00
_cell.angle_gamma   90.00
#
_symmetry.space_group_name_H-M   'P 1'
#
loop_
_entity.id
_entity.type
_entity.pdbx_description
1 polymer ?
#
loop_
_entity_poly.entity_id
_entity_poly.type
_entity_poly.pdbx_seq_one_letter_code
_entity_poly.pdbx_strand_id
1 'polypeptide(L)'
;VGDRCFDQEMYEAAKLLYNNISNYAKLAVTLCHLGDYQGAVDSARKANSTKTWKEICFACIDKEEFRLAQMCGIQIVVQAEELEELISYYQNRGYFEELIQLLEASLGHERAHIGMFTELAILYSKYKPQKMREHLELFWSRVRKPKVLRACEQAHLWSELVFLYDKYEEYDNAILTIMAHPSEAWRENHFKDIISKVANIELYYKSIDFYLEFKPMLLNDLLLILSPRLDHTRAVSYFLKVKQLPLVKPYLRSVQNI
;
A
#
# COMPACT_ATOMS: atom_id res chain seq x y z
N VAL A 1 -10.21 -33.86 -33.87
CA VAL A 1 -10.31 -33.09 -35.13
C VAL A 1 -10.11 -31.61 -34.88
N GLY A 2 -10.90 -30.98 -33.99
CA GLY A 2 -10.71 -29.57 -33.61
C GLY A 2 -9.26 -29.22 -33.21
N ASP A 3 -8.64 -30.04 -32.36
CA ASP A 3 -7.25 -29.84 -31.94
C ASP A 3 -6.26 -29.86 -33.11
N ARG A 4 -6.42 -30.79 -34.05
CA ARG A 4 -5.57 -30.83 -35.26
C ARG A 4 -5.79 -29.61 -36.15
N CYS A 5 -7.02 -29.11 -36.26
CA CYS A 5 -7.29 -27.88 -37.00
C CYS A 5 -6.64 -26.67 -36.32
N PHE A 6 -6.64 -26.62 -34.98
CA PHE A 6 -5.97 -25.58 -34.22
C PHE A 6 -4.44 -25.63 -34.41
N ASP A 7 -3.85 -26.83 -34.32
CA ASP A 7 -2.41 -27.04 -34.50
C ASP A 7 -1.94 -26.72 -35.93
N GLN A 8 -2.84 -26.80 -36.91
CA GLN A 8 -2.60 -26.46 -38.32
C GLN A 8 -2.96 -25.00 -38.65
N GLU A 9 -3.18 -24.15 -37.65
CA GLU A 9 -3.56 -22.73 -37.80
C GLU A 9 -4.88 -22.50 -38.56
N MET A 10 -5.72 -23.54 -38.72
CA MET A 10 -7.04 -23.47 -39.33
C MET A 10 -8.09 -22.99 -38.31
N TYR A 11 -7.89 -21.78 -37.78
CA TYR A 11 -8.66 -21.27 -36.63
C TYR A 11 -10.16 -21.08 -36.92
N GLU A 12 -10.56 -20.72 -38.14
CA GLU A 12 -11.98 -20.60 -38.51
C GLU A 12 -12.73 -21.94 -38.44
N ALA A 13 -12.10 -23.01 -38.92
CA ALA A 13 -12.64 -24.36 -38.83
C ALA A 13 -12.65 -24.85 -37.37
N ALA A 14 -11.59 -24.57 -36.63
CA ALA A 14 -11.50 -24.89 -35.20
C ALA A 14 -12.60 -24.20 -34.38
N LYS A 15 -12.91 -22.92 -34.66
CA LYS A 15 -14.00 -22.15 -34.05
C LYS A 15 -15.34 -22.85 -34.19
N LEU A 16 -15.70 -23.27 -35.41
CA LEU A 16 -16.96 -23.98 -35.67
C LEU A 16 -17.03 -25.32 -34.91
N LEU A 17 -15.93 -26.07 -34.90
CA LEU A 17 -15.85 -27.36 -34.22
C LEU A 17 -15.95 -27.21 -32.70
N TYR A 18 -15.24 -26.27 -32.09
CA TYR A 18 -15.27 -26.06 -30.64
C TYR A 18 -16.60 -25.46 -30.17
N ASN A 19 -17.23 -24.59 -30.97
CA ASN A 19 -18.55 -24.08 -30.67
C ASN A 19 -19.60 -25.21 -30.69
N ASN A 20 -19.55 -26.11 -31.67
CA ASN A 20 -20.47 -27.25 -31.76
C ASN A 20 -20.31 -28.24 -30.60
N ILE A 21 -19.07 -28.44 -30.11
CA ILE A 21 -18.77 -29.34 -28.98
C ILE A 21 -18.93 -28.62 -27.63
N SER A 22 -19.27 -27.33 -27.61
CA SER A 22 -19.35 -26.50 -26.40
C SER A 22 -18.06 -26.47 -25.58
N ASN A 23 -16.89 -26.64 -26.22
CA ASN A 23 -15.60 -26.52 -25.55
C ASN A 23 -15.17 -25.04 -25.54
N TYR A 24 -15.74 -24.29 -24.59
CA TYR A 24 -15.55 -22.84 -24.51
C TYR A 24 -14.12 -22.41 -24.17
N ALA A 25 -13.35 -23.25 -23.47
CA ALA A 25 -11.96 -22.94 -23.14
C ALA A 25 -11.09 -22.86 -24.40
N LYS A 26 -11.14 -23.91 -25.25
CA LYS A 26 -10.41 -23.91 -26.51
C LYS A 26 -11.00 -22.92 -27.51
N LEU A 27 -12.32 -22.76 -27.54
CA LEU A 27 -12.98 -21.76 -28.37
C LEU A 27 -12.45 -20.35 -28.06
N ALA A 28 -12.32 -19.99 -26.79
CA ALA A 28 -11.85 -18.66 -26.41
C ALA A 28 -10.41 -18.40 -26.88
N VAL A 29 -9.52 -19.38 -26.75
CA VAL A 29 -8.15 -19.30 -27.30
C VAL A 29 -8.18 -19.16 -28.82
N THR A 30 -9.01 -19.94 -29.52
CA THR A 30 -9.14 -19.82 -30.99
C THR A 30 -9.64 -18.44 -31.43
N LEU A 31 -10.55 -17.83 -30.67
CA LEU A 31 -11.07 -16.50 -30.94
C LEU A 31 -10.01 -15.42 -30.71
N CYS A 32 -9.17 -15.56 -29.68
CA CYS A 32 -8.01 -14.70 -29.49
C CYS A 32 -7.04 -14.75 -30.68
N HIS A 33 -6.77 -15.93 -31.25
CA HIS A 33 -5.92 -16.07 -32.44
C HIS A 33 -6.55 -15.46 -33.70
N LEU A 34 -7.88 -15.46 -33.80
CA LEU A 34 -8.64 -14.82 -34.88
C LEU A 34 -8.77 -13.29 -34.71
N GLY A 35 -8.30 -12.71 -33.60
CA GLY A 35 -8.45 -11.28 -33.29
C GLY A 35 -9.85 -10.89 -32.78
N ASP A 36 -10.74 -11.85 -32.54
CA ASP A 36 -12.07 -11.62 -31.97
C ASP A 36 -12.00 -11.67 -30.43
N TYR A 37 -11.39 -10.64 -29.84
CA TYR A 37 -11.17 -10.57 -28.39
C TYR A 37 -12.47 -10.47 -27.59
N GLN A 38 -13.48 -9.77 -28.11
CA GLN A 38 -14.79 -9.69 -27.46
C GLN A 38 -15.45 -11.08 -27.37
N GLY A 39 -15.47 -11.82 -28.48
CA GLY A 39 -15.97 -13.19 -28.49
C GLY A 39 -15.15 -14.14 -27.60
N ALA A 40 -13.84 -13.92 -27.50
CA ALA A 40 -12.96 -14.67 -26.62
C ALA A 40 -13.33 -14.47 -25.14
N VAL A 41 -13.53 -13.22 -24.69
CA VAL A 41 -13.96 -12.90 -23.32
C VAL A 41 -15.31 -13.53 -22.97
N ASP A 42 -16.27 -13.48 -23.90
CA ASP A 42 -17.59 -14.08 -23.66
C ASP A 42 -17.51 -15.62 -23.62
N SER A 43 -16.63 -16.22 -24.41
CA SER A 43 -16.33 -17.66 -24.34
C SER A 43 -15.60 -18.02 -23.04
N ALA A 44 -14.68 -17.19 -22.57
CA ALA A 44 -14.01 -17.35 -21.28
C ALA A 44 -15.00 -17.35 -20.11
N ARG A 45 -16.00 -16.46 -20.18
CA ARG A 45 -17.08 -16.37 -19.19
C ARG A 45 -17.89 -17.66 -19.14
N LYS A 46 -18.16 -18.29 -20.28
CA LYS A 46 -18.85 -19.59 -20.35
C LYS A 46 -17.97 -20.74 -19.87
N ALA A 47 -16.66 -20.69 -20.13
CA ALA A 47 -15.71 -21.70 -19.66
C ALA A 47 -15.49 -21.64 -18.14
N ASN A 48 -15.52 -20.43 -17.56
CA ASN A 48 -15.36 -20.14 -16.15
C ASN A 48 -14.13 -20.84 -15.52
N SER A 49 -13.00 -20.82 -16.21
CA SER A 49 -11.73 -21.39 -15.75
C SER A 49 -10.69 -20.29 -15.59
N THR A 50 -10.01 -20.26 -14.45
CA THR A 50 -8.93 -19.30 -14.16
C THR A 50 -7.82 -19.37 -15.21
N LYS A 51 -7.48 -20.57 -15.67
CA LYS A 51 -6.48 -20.77 -16.73
C LYS A 51 -6.88 -20.07 -18.03
N THR A 52 -8.13 -20.25 -18.45
CA THR A 52 -8.67 -19.60 -19.67
C THR A 52 -8.72 -18.09 -19.52
N TRP A 53 -9.14 -17.58 -18.37
CA TRP A 53 -9.11 -16.14 -18.09
C TRP A 53 -7.70 -15.56 -18.20
N LYS A 54 -6.69 -16.25 -17.65
CA LYS A 54 -5.28 -15.83 -17.74
C LYS A 54 -4.77 -15.76 -19.17
N GLU A 55 -4.96 -16.84 -19.94
CA GLU A 55 -4.51 -16.90 -21.34
C GLU A 55 -5.10 -15.75 -22.16
N ILE A 56 -6.38 -15.46 -21.98
CA ILE A 56 -7.08 -14.38 -22.71
C ILE A 56 -6.66 -13.01 -22.19
N CYS A 57 -6.53 -12.84 -20.88
CA CYS A 57 -6.08 -11.59 -20.29
C CYS A 57 -4.68 -11.22 -20.81
N PHE A 58 -3.75 -12.17 -20.81
CA PHE A 58 -2.39 -11.99 -21.32
C PHE A 58 -2.38 -11.66 -22.82
N ALA A 59 -3.19 -12.35 -23.62
CA ALA A 59 -3.35 -12.04 -25.04
C ALA A 59 -3.93 -10.62 -25.26
N CYS A 60 -4.90 -10.19 -24.45
CA CYS A 60 -5.46 -8.84 -24.52
C CYS A 60 -4.42 -7.78 -24.13
N ILE A 61 -3.58 -8.04 -23.13
CA ILE A 61 -2.50 -7.13 -22.71
C ILE A 61 -1.45 -6.99 -23.81
N ASP A 62 -1.05 -8.10 -24.45
CA ASP A 62 -0.08 -8.09 -25.56
C ASP A 62 -0.57 -7.33 -26.79
N LYS A 63 -1.89 -7.12 -26.88
CA LYS A 63 -2.56 -6.44 -27.99
C LYS A 63 -3.11 -5.07 -27.59
N GLU A 64 -2.76 -4.59 -26.40
CA GLU A 64 -3.17 -3.29 -25.86
C GLU A 64 -4.70 -3.12 -25.72
N GLU A 65 -5.44 -4.22 -25.67
CA GLU A 65 -6.89 -4.25 -25.46
C GLU A 65 -7.23 -4.19 -23.96
N PHE A 66 -6.82 -3.08 -23.32
CA PHE A 66 -6.84 -2.96 -21.85
C PHE A 66 -8.24 -3.03 -21.23
N ARG A 67 -9.27 -2.56 -21.94
CA ARG A 67 -10.65 -2.64 -21.46
C ARG A 67 -11.10 -4.10 -21.29
N LEU A 68 -10.78 -4.95 -22.26
CA LEU A 68 -11.09 -6.38 -22.22
C LEU A 68 -10.18 -7.09 -21.22
N ALA A 69 -8.89 -6.73 -21.20
CA ALA A 69 -7.94 -7.25 -20.22
C ALA A 69 -8.40 -6.96 -18.78
N GLN A 70 -8.97 -5.79 -18.50
CA GLN A 70 -9.50 -5.45 -17.18
C GLN A 70 -10.66 -6.36 -16.77
N MET A 71 -11.61 -6.63 -17.69
CA MET A 71 -12.73 -7.53 -17.44
C MET A 71 -12.27 -8.95 -17.08
N CYS A 72 -11.26 -9.46 -17.82
CA CYS A 72 -10.64 -10.75 -17.50
C CYS A 72 -9.84 -10.70 -16.21
N GLY A 73 -9.07 -9.63 -16.02
CA GLY A 73 -8.18 -9.40 -14.88
C GLY A 73 -8.92 -9.46 -13.56
N ILE A 74 -10.13 -8.88 -13.47
CA ILE A 74 -10.97 -8.91 -12.26
C ILE A 74 -11.27 -10.36 -11.84
N GLN A 75 -11.48 -11.28 -12.80
CA GLN A 75 -11.74 -12.69 -12.51
C GLN A 75 -10.48 -13.47 -12.09
N ILE A 76 -9.29 -12.95 -12.38
CA ILE A 76 -8.01 -13.55 -12.03
C ILE A 76 -7.56 -13.06 -10.65
N VAL A 77 -7.56 -11.73 -10.42
CA VAL A 77 -7.04 -11.12 -9.18
C VAL A 77 -7.81 -11.54 -7.93
N VAL A 78 -9.03 -12.04 -8.06
CA VAL A 78 -9.78 -12.60 -6.92
C VAL A 78 -9.15 -13.90 -6.40
N GLN A 79 -8.40 -14.63 -7.24
CA GLN A 79 -7.63 -15.81 -6.84
C GLN A 79 -6.25 -15.37 -6.33
N ALA A 80 -6.02 -15.52 -5.02
CA ALA A 80 -4.81 -15.03 -4.38
C ALA A 80 -3.50 -15.62 -4.93
N GLU A 81 -3.54 -16.87 -5.39
CA GLU A 81 -2.39 -17.59 -5.95
C GLU A 81 -1.93 -17.02 -7.30
N GLU A 82 -2.85 -16.39 -8.05
CA GLU A 82 -2.60 -15.91 -9.40
C GLU A 82 -2.19 -14.42 -9.46
N LEU A 83 -2.38 -13.70 -8.35
CA LEU A 83 -2.17 -12.26 -8.27
C LEU A 83 -0.72 -11.86 -8.58
N GLU A 84 0.25 -12.61 -8.06
CA GLU A 84 1.68 -12.31 -8.24
C GLU A 84 2.13 -12.46 -9.69
N GLU A 85 1.66 -13.50 -10.38
CA GLU A 85 1.99 -13.72 -11.79
C GLU A 85 1.38 -12.63 -12.67
N LEU A 86 0.11 -12.28 -12.44
CA LEU A 86 -0.57 -11.22 -13.19
C LEU A 86 0.13 -9.86 -13.01
N ILE A 87 0.49 -9.51 -11.77
CA ILE A 87 1.24 -8.27 -11.49
C ILE A 87 2.57 -8.26 -12.24
N SER A 88 3.32 -9.36 -12.17
CA SER A 88 4.61 -9.48 -12.84
C SER A 88 4.45 -9.34 -14.37
N TYR A 89 3.37 -9.88 -14.93
CA TYR A 89 3.07 -9.78 -16.35
C TYR A 89 2.83 -8.33 -16.82
N TYR A 90 2.04 -7.57 -16.08
CA TYR A 90 1.81 -6.14 -16.33
C TYR A 90 3.09 -5.31 -16.12
N GLN A 91 3.83 -5.56 -15.04
CA GLN A 91 5.03 -4.80 -14.70
C GLN A 91 6.16 -4.99 -15.72
N ASN A 92 6.39 -6.23 -16.17
CA ASN A 92 7.44 -6.53 -17.16
C ASN A 92 7.20 -5.83 -18.51
N ARG A 93 5.94 -5.44 -18.80
CA ARG A 93 5.55 -4.70 -20.01
C ARG A 93 5.44 -3.19 -19.80
N GLY A 94 5.57 -2.72 -18.56
CA GLY A 94 5.47 -1.30 -18.23
C GLY A 94 4.05 -0.75 -18.10
N TYR A 95 3.01 -1.60 -18.10
CA TYR A 95 1.60 -1.19 -18.01
C TYR A 95 1.17 -0.99 -16.55
N PHE A 96 1.80 -0.04 -15.87
CA PHE A 96 1.56 0.20 -14.44
C PHE A 96 0.22 0.91 -14.17
N GLU A 97 -0.20 1.81 -15.06
CA GLU A 97 -1.43 2.58 -14.92
C GLU A 97 -2.66 1.68 -15.02
N GLU A 98 -2.64 0.76 -15.97
CA GLU A 98 -3.69 -0.21 -16.26
C GLU A 98 -3.77 -1.25 -15.13
N LEU A 99 -2.63 -1.66 -14.58
CA LEU A 99 -2.58 -2.53 -13.41
C LEU A 99 -3.19 -1.85 -12.17
N ILE A 100 -2.87 -0.57 -11.94
CA ILE A 100 -3.46 0.22 -10.85
C ILE A 100 -4.97 0.31 -11.03
N GLN A 101 -5.45 0.68 -12.22
CA GLN A 101 -6.89 0.77 -12.53
C GLN A 101 -7.61 -0.58 -12.37
N LEU A 102 -6.96 -1.67 -12.77
CA LEU A 102 -7.48 -3.03 -12.56
C LEU A 102 -7.66 -3.31 -11.07
N LEU A 103 -6.63 -3.08 -10.25
CA LEU A 103 -6.70 -3.35 -8.81
C LEU A 103 -7.70 -2.42 -8.11
N GLU A 104 -7.74 -1.12 -8.46
CA GLU A 104 -8.73 -0.15 -7.97
C GLU A 104 -10.17 -0.66 -8.19
N ALA A 105 -10.48 -1.09 -9.42
CA ALA A 105 -11.80 -1.65 -9.74
C ALA A 105 -12.09 -2.96 -9.00
N SER A 106 -11.05 -3.77 -8.75
CA SER A 106 -11.19 -5.08 -8.13
C SER A 106 -11.39 -5.02 -6.62
N LEU A 107 -11.02 -3.93 -5.95
CA LEU A 107 -11.23 -3.76 -4.50
C LEU A 107 -12.71 -3.79 -4.09
N GLY A 108 -13.61 -3.39 -4.99
CA GLY A 108 -15.06 -3.41 -4.76
C GLY A 108 -15.69 -4.81 -4.87
N HIS A 109 -14.94 -5.83 -5.30
CA HIS A 109 -15.46 -7.18 -5.45
C HIS A 109 -15.62 -7.87 -4.08
N GLU A 110 -16.72 -8.60 -3.89
CA GLU A 110 -16.99 -9.38 -2.67
C GLU A 110 -15.87 -10.37 -2.26
N ARG A 111 -15.08 -10.84 -3.24
CA ARG A 111 -13.96 -11.77 -3.02
C ARG A 111 -12.61 -11.06 -2.87
N ALA A 112 -12.61 -9.74 -2.67
CA ALA A 112 -11.38 -8.98 -2.49
C ALA A 112 -10.63 -9.44 -1.23
N HIS A 113 -9.37 -9.82 -1.38
CA HIS A 113 -8.55 -10.37 -0.32
C HIS A 113 -7.35 -9.46 -0.01
N ILE A 114 -6.67 -9.71 1.12
CA ILE A 114 -5.59 -8.86 1.67
C ILE A 114 -4.45 -8.59 0.67
N GLY A 115 -4.16 -9.57 -0.20
CA GLY A 115 -3.15 -9.45 -1.26
C GLY A 115 -3.40 -8.25 -2.15
N MET A 116 -4.62 -8.07 -2.63
CA MET A 116 -4.99 -6.98 -3.55
C MET A 116 -4.74 -5.60 -2.94
N PHE A 117 -5.16 -5.37 -1.69
CA PHE A 117 -4.93 -4.10 -0.99
C PHE A 117 -3.44 -3.83 -0.75
N THR A 118 -2.67 -4.89 -0.49
CA THR A 118 -1.23 -4.80 -0.23
C THR A 118 -0.48 -4.44 -1.51
N GLU A 119 -0.75 -5.13 -2.61
CA GLU A 119 -0.08 -4.87 -3.88
C GLU A 119 -0.47 -3.51 -4.46
N LEU A 120 -1.73 -3.09 -4.31
CA LEU A 120 -2.13 -1.74 -4.69
C LEU A 120 -1.37 -0.67 -3.89
N ALA A 121 -1.19 -0.86 -2.58
CA ALA A 121 -0.41 0.06 -1.76
C ALA A 121 1.06 0.17 -2.23
N ILE A 122 1.66 -0.94 -2.66
CA ILE A 122 3.02 -0.97 -3.21
C ILE A 122 3.09 -0.25 -4.56
N LEU A 123 2.06 -0.37 -5.40
CA LEU A 123 1.99 0.38 -6.65
C LEU A 123 1.79 1.87 -6.41
N TYR A 124 0.93 2.25 -5.47
CA TYR A 124 0.76 3.66 -5.08
C TYR A 124 2.04 4.26 -4.52
N SER A 125 2.81 3.51 -3.71
CA SER A 125 4.05 4.05 -3.16
C SER A 125 5.06 4.43 -4.25
N LYS A 126 5.08 3.70 -5.38
CA LYS A 126 6.02 3.92 -6.48
C LYS A 126 5.51 4.90 -7.53
N TYR A 127 4.23 4.82 -7.88
CA TYR A 127 3.69 5.48 -9.08
C TYR A 127 2.66 6.58 -8.78
N LYS A 128 1.94 6.49 -7.65
CA LYS A 128 0.93 7.48 -7.25
C LYS A 128 0.95 7.79 -5.75
N PRO A 129 2.04 8.41 -5.21
CA PRO A 129 2.14 8.76 -3.80
C PRO A 129 0.94 9.53 -3.24
N GLN A 130 0.34 10.41 -4.06
CA GLN A 130 -0.81 11.23 -3.71
C GLN A 130 -2.07 10.42 -3.31
N LYS A 131 -2.23 9.18 -3.83
CA LYS A 131 -3.35 8.30 -3.47
C LYS A 131 -3.03 7.39 -2.27
N MET A 132 -1.76 7.29 -1.89
CA MET A 132 -1.31 6.35 -0.87
C MET A 132 -1.94 6.63 0.49
N ARG A 133 -2.04 7.92 0.86
CA ARG A 133 -2.63 8.33 2.14
C ARG A 133 -4.08 7.88 2.29
N GLU A 134 -4.91 8.21 1.30
CA GLU A 134 -6.34 7.87 1.29
C GLU A 134 -6.54 6.35 1.35
N HIS A 135 -5.75 5.61 0.57
CA HIS A 135 -5.79 4.14 0.58
C HIS A 135 -5.51 3.55 1.96
N LEU A 136 -4.47 4.06 2.65
CA LEU A 136 -4.13 3.58 3.98
C LEU A 136 -5.17 3.98 5.02
N GLU A 137 -5.73 5.19 4.96
CA GLU A 137 -6.77 5.61 5.88
C GLU A 137 -8.00 4.71 5.84
N LEU A 138 -8.38 4.24 4.65
CA LEU A 138 -9.51 3.32 4.45
C LEU A 138 -9.16 1.86 4.73
N PHE A 139 -7.97 1.39 4.34
CA PHE A 139 -7.67 -0.05 4.24
C PHE A 139 -6.49 -0.54 5.09
N TRP A 140 -5.96 0.25 6.03
CA TRP A 140 -4.82 -0.14 6.88
C TRP A 140 -5.01 -1.49 7.63
N SER A 141 -6.24 -1.87 7.93
CA SER A 141 -6.56 -3.14 8.62
C SER A 141 -6.49 -4.37 7.69
N ARG A 142 -6.56 -4.16 6.36
CA ARG A 142 -6.64 -5.20 5.32
C ARG A 142 -5.38 -5.30 4.45
N VAL A 143 -4.23 -4.85 4.94
CA VAL A 143 -2.94 -4.94 4.23
C VAL A 143 -1.91 -5.77 4.97
N ARG A 144 -0.94 -6.35 4.23
CA ARG A 144 0.24 -7.00 4.82
C ARG A 144 1.25 -5.96 5.29
N LYS A 145 1.01 -5.59 6.53
CA LYS A 145 1.78 -4.69 7.39
C LYS A 145 3.29 -4.55 7.07
N PRO A 146 4.15 -5.58 7.25
CA PRO A 146 5.60 -5.39 7.04
C PRO A 146 6.01 -5.19 5.57
N LYS A 147 5.16 -5.55 4.61
CA LYS A 147 5.44 -5.37 3.18
C LYS A 147 5.19 -3.91 2.79
N VAL A 148 4.11 -3.32 3.29
CA VAL A 148 3.76 -1.92 3.02
C VAL A 148 4.71 -0.95 3.70
N LEU A 149 5.11 -1.20 4.95
CA LEU A 149 6.10 -0.38 5.65
C LEU A 149 7.40 -0.26 4.86
N ARG A 150 7.95 -1.38 4.39
CA ARG A 150 9.16 -1.39 3.54
C ARG A 150 8.96 -0.62 2.23
N ALA A 151 7.78 -0.72 1.62
CA ALA A 151 7.47 -0.01 0.39
C ALA A 151 7.36 1.51 0.61
N CYS A 152 6.78 1.95 1.73
CA CYS A 152 6.72 3.36 2.12
C CYS A 152 8.11 3.92 2.45
N GLU A 153 8.94 3.15 3.15
CA GLU A 153 10.32 3.54 3.50
C GLU A 153 11.18 3.72 2.24
N GLN A 154 11.11 2.76 1.30
CA GLN A 154 11.80 2.84 0.01
C GLN A 154 11.32 4.00 -0.87
N ALA A 155 10.06 4.41 -0.72
CA ALA A 155 9.47 5.53 -1.45
C ALA A 155 9.55 6.88 -0.69
N HIS A 156 10.18 6.90 0.48
CA HIS A 156 10.29 8.08 1.35
C HIS A 156 8.94 8.74 1.69
N LEU A 157 7.89 7.94 1.88
CA LEU A 157 6.54 8.41 2.23
C LEU A 157 6.40 8.49 3.76
N TRP A 158 7.08 9.46 4.37
CA TRP A 158 7.22 9.53 5.84
C TRP A 158 5.89 9.79 6.56
N SER A 159 5.00 10.61 5.99
CA SER A 159 3.67 10.86 6.56
C SER A 159 2.80 9.60 6.62
N GLU A 160 2.86 8.77 5.58
CA GLU A 160 2.15 7.51 5.45
C GLU A 160 2.79 6.44 6.34
N LEU A 161 4.11 6.41 6.39
CA LEU A 161 4.89 5.48 7.20
C LEU A 161 4.64 5.71 8.70
N VAL A 162 4.64 6.97 9.16
CA VAL A 162 4.28 7.32 10.54
C VAL A 162 2.85 6.94 10.87
N PHE A 163 1.92 7.13 9.93
CA PHE A 163 0.54 6.69 10.12
C PHE A 163 0.43 5.17 10.28
N LEU A 164 1.19 4.39 9.50
CA LEU A 164 1.23 2.94 9.65
C LEU A 164 1.80 2.55 11.02
N TYR A 165 2.91 3.15 11.45
CA TYR A 165 3.48 2.87 12.77
C TYR A 165 2.51 3.19 13.91
N ASP A 166 1.82 4.33 13.84
CA ASP A 166 0.80 4.72 14.84
C ASP A 166 -0.35 3.69 14.89
N LYS A 167 -0.88 3.27 13.74
CA LYS A 167 -1.92 2.23 13.68
C LYS A 167 -1.44 0.86 14.17
N TYR A 168 -0.14 0.61 14.17
CA TYR A 168 0.44 -0.68 14.55
C TYR A 168 0.97 -0.65 15.97
N GLU A 169 0.78 0.47 16.68
CA GLU A 169 1.27 0.67 18.03
C GLU A 169 2.81 0.58 18.13
N GLU A 170 3.51 0.74 17.01
CA GLU A 170 4.96 0.89 16.95
C GLU A 170 5.35 2.37 17.17
N TYR A 171 4.90 2.92 18.31
CA TYR A 171 5.03 4.34 18.63
C TYR A 171 6.50 4.79 18.67
N ASP A 172 7.40 3.92 19.11
CA ASP A 172 8.85 4.16 19.14
C ASP A 172 9.38 4.49 17.73
N ASN A 173 9.01 3.68 16.73
CA ASN A 173 9.41 3.88 15.33
C ASN A 173 8.73 5.10 14.71
N ALA A 174 7.46 5.37 15.07
CA ALA A 174 6.76 6.57 14.65
C ALA A 174 7.50 7.85 15.09
N ILE A 175 7.86 7.95 16.37
CA ILE A 175 8.57 9.11 16.93
C ILE A 175 9.95 9.28 16.30
N LEU A 176 10.72 8.20 16.17
CA LEU A 176 12.03 8.24 15.51
C LEU A 176 11.93 8.75 14.08
N THR A 177 10.92 8.29 13.33
CA THR A 177 10.68 8.75 11.95
C THR A 177 10.32 10.24 11.91
N ILE A 178 9.44 10.70 12.81
CA ILE A 178 9.05 12.12 12.86
C ILE A 178 10.27 13.00 13.15
N MET A 179 11.13 12.61 14.09
CA MET A 179 12.34 13.37 14.43
C MET A 179 13.36 13.39 13.29
N ALA A 180 13.47 12.29 12.53
CA ALA A 180 14.36 12.21 11.37
C ALA A 180 13.84 13.01 10.16
N HIS A 181 12.52 13.09 9.99
CA HIS A 181 11.86 13.71 8.84
C HIS A 181 10.80 14.76 9.25
N PRO A 182 11.20 15.83 9.96
CA PRO A 182 10.27 16.74 10.59
C PRO A 182 9.43 17.56 9.60
N SER A 183 9.98 17.92 8.43
CA SER A 183 9.27 18.74 7.45
C SER A 183 8.01 18.07 6.87
N GLU A 184 8.00 16.74 6.80
CA GLU A 184 6.92 15.96 6.15
C GLU A 184 6.02 15.25 7.16
N ALA A 185 6.60 14.73 8.23
CA ALA A 185 5.88 13.88 9.18
C ALA A 185 5.42 14.61 10.45
N TRP A 186 6.05 15.73 10.84
CA TRP A 186 5.75 16.37 12.12
C TRP A 186 4.41 17.10 12.08
N ARG A 187 3.53 16.76 13.03
CA ARG A 187 2.31 17.49 13.34
C ARG A 187 2.21 17.61 14.86
N GLU A 188 2.04 18.83 15.36
CA GLU A 188 2.18 19.12 16.79
C GLU A 188 1.34 18.20 17.70
N ASN A 189 0.03 18.16 17.47
CA ASN A 189 -0.89 17.36 18.29
C ASN A 189 -0.61 15.86 18.13
N HIS A 190 -0.33 15.42 16.90
CA HIS A 190 -0.06 14.00 16.63
C HIS A 190 1.21 13.51 17.33
N PHE A 191 2.28 14.31 17.32
CA PHE A 191 3.51 13.99 18.04
C PHE A 191 3.26 13.88 19.55
N LYS A 192 2.55 14.85 20.12
CA LYS A 192 2.16 14.88 21.54
C LYS A 192 1.34 13.65 21.95
N ASP A 193 0.43 13.21 21.09
CA ASP A 193 -0.38 12.01 21.32
C ASP A 193 0.45 10.72 21.27
N ILE A 194 1.32 10.57 20.25
CA ILE A 194 2.16 9.37 20.08
C ILE A 194 3.17 9.25 21.23
N ILE A 195 3.90 10.32 21.57
CA ILE A 195 4.99 10.26 22.54
C ILE A 195 4.49 9.85 23.93
N SER A 196 3.25 10.17 24.29
CA SER A 196 2.64 9.77 25.56
C SER A 196 2.47 8.25 25.70
N LYS A 197 2.37 7.53 24.57
CA LYS A 197 2.17 6.07 24.49
C LYS A 197 3.48 5.29 24.39
N VAL A 198 4.60 5.97 24.17
CA VAL A 198 5.92 5.34 24.04
C VAL A 198 6.35 4.74 25.37
N ALA A 199 6.80 3.48 25.36
CA ALA A 199 7.30 2.82 26.56
C ALA A 199 8.72 3.28 26.92
N ASN A 200 9.55 3.50 25.89
CA ASN A 200 10.96 3.84 26.03
C ASN A 200 11.20 5.30 26.43
N ILE A 201 11.58 5.53 27.70
CA ILE A 201 11.82 6.86 28.26
C ILE A 201 13.01 7.57 27.58
N GLU A 202 13.97 6.87 26.99
CA GLU A 202 15.07 7.52 26.26
C GLU A 202 14.57 8.33 25.05
N LEU A 203 13.45 7.93 24.45
CA LEU A 203 12.83 8.71 23.37
C LEU A 203 12.25 10.03 23.87
N TYR A 204 11.92 10.16 25.16
CA TYR A 204 11.43 11.42 25.73
C TYR A 204 12.55 12.46 25.74
N TYR A 205 13.75 12.07 26.16
CA TYR A 205 14.91 12.97 26.14
C TYR A 205 15.32 13.34 24.71
N LYS A 206 15.33 12.37 23.78
CA LYS A 206 15.56 12.67 22.36
C LYS A 206 14.51 13.63 21.80
N SER A 207 13.24 13.48 22.21
CA SER A 207 12.16 14.38 21.80
C SER A 207 12.34 15.78 22.37
N ILE A 208 12.82 15.90 23.61
CA ILE A 208 13.18 17.19 24.21
C ILE A 208 14.30 17.86 23.42
N ASP A 209 15.35 17.12 23.08
CA ASP A 209 16.47 17.62 22.26
C ASP A 209 15.96 18.12 20.90
N PHE A 210 15.13 17.31 20.23
CA PHE A 210 14.51 17.65 18.95
C PHE A 210 13.66 18.92 19.04
N TYR A 211 12.78 19.05 20.05
CA TYR A 211 11.96 20.25 20.22
C TYR A 211 12.79 21.48 20.60
N LEU A 212 13.88 21.30 21.36
CA LEU A 212 14.75 22.39 21.75
C LEU A 212 15.50 22.99 20.55
N GLU A 213 15.89 22.18 19.56
CA GLU A 213 16.47 22.68 18.30
C GLU A 213 15.41 23.15 17.30
N PHE A 214 14.35 22.37 17.08
CA PHE A 214 13.43 22.59 15.96
C PHE A 214 12.28 23.56 16.29
N LYS A 215 11.69 23.47 17.49
CA LYS A 215 10.52 24.27 17.91
C LYS A 215 10.59 24.65 19.41
N PRO A 216 11.51 25.54 19.81
CA PRO A 216 11.72 25.88 21.24
C PRO A 216 10.46 26.38 21.96
N MET A 217 9.59 27.12 21.25
CA MET A 217 8.37 27.70 21.84
C MET A 217 7.34 26.65 22.27
N LEU A 218 7.32 25.48 21.62
CA LEU A 218 6.36 24.40 21.90
C LEU A 218 6.88 23.38 22.93
N LEU A 219 8.13 23.54 23.37
CA LEU A 219 8.80 22.60 24.27
C LEU A 219 8.10 22.53 25.64
N ASN A 220 7.61 23.64 26.16
CA ASN A 220 6.94 23.65 27.48
C ASN A 220 5.69 22.77 27.48
N ASP A 221 4.88 22.84 26.42
CA ASP A 221 3.68 22.02 26.31
C ASP A 221 4.01 20.53 26.20
N LEU A 222 5.07 20.19 25.47
CA LEU A 222 5.58 18.82 25.42
C LEU A 222 6.00 18.35 26.81
N LEU A 223 6.81 19.14 27.53
CA LEU A 223 7.28 18.78 28.87
C LEU A 223 6.12 18.55 29.85
N LEU A 224 5.04 19.33 29.76
CA LEU A 224 3.85 19.12 30.58
C LEU A 224 3.23 17.74 30.38
N ILE A 225 3.13 17.27 29.13
CA ILE A 225 2.60 15.95 28.79
C ILE A 225 3.52 14.83 29.28
N LEU A 226 4.84 15.03 29.21
CA LEU A 226 5.82 14.04 29.65
C LEU A 226 5.97 13.98 31.19
N SER A 227 5.52 15.01 31.92
CA SER A 227 5.69 15.15 33.38
C SER A 227 5.44 13.87 34.18
N PRO A 228 4.35 13.10 33.98
CA PRO A 228 4.05 11.95 34.83
C PRO A 228 5.09 10.82 34.80
N ARG A 229 5.91 10.75 33.73
CA ARG A 229 6.88 9.66 33.51
C ARG A 229 8.32 10.16 33.34
N LEU A 230 8.53 11.47 33.35
CA LEU A 230 9.84 12.08 33.13
C LEU A 230 10.62 12.19 34.44
N ASP A 231 11.92 11.86 34.43
CA ASP A 231 12.79 12.17 35.56
C ASP A 231 13.16 13.66 35.54
N HIS A 232 12.53 14.42 36.43
CA HIS A 232 12.72 15.86 36.57
C HIS A 232 14.17 16.24 36.88
N THR A 233 14.88 15.42 37.66
CA THR A 233 16.28 15.70 38.04
C THR A 233 17.19 15.63 36.81
N ARG A 234 16.99 14.61 35.97
CA ARG A 234 17.71 14.45 34.70
C ARG A 234 17.36 15.57 33.72
N ALA A 235 16.09 15.93 33.59
CA ALA A 235 15.65 17.00 32.69
C ALA A 235 16.24 18.37 33.09
N VAL A 236 16.19 18.75 34.36
CA VAL A 236 16.77 20.02 34.85
C VAL A 236 18.28 20.04 34.66
N SER A 237 18.97 18.94 34.99
CA SER A 237 20.42 18.81 34.78
C SER A 237 20.80 18.98 33.31
N TYR A 238 19.96 18.48 32.40
CA TYR A 238 20.14 18.66 30.96
C TYR A 238 19.98 20.13 30.55
N PHE A 239 18.89 20.81 30.94
CA PHE A 239 18.68 22.23 30.58
C PHE A 239 19.72 23.18 31.19
N LEU A 240 20.26 22.85 32.36
CA LEU A 240 21.40 23.55 32.96
C LEU A 240 22.65 23.44 32.09
N LYS A 241 22.97 22.23 31.61
CA LYS A 241 24.12 21.99 30.73
C LYS A 241 23.99 22.74 29.40
N VAL A 242 22.79 22.75 28.81
CA VAL A 242 22.52 23.44 27.53
C VAL A 242 22.32 24.95 27.71
N LYS A 243 22.34 25.47 28.94
CA LYS A 243 22.13 26.90 29.30
C LYS A 243 20.79 27.47 28.81
N GLN A 244 19.77 26.62 28.68
CA GLN A 244 18.42 26.98 28.21
C GLN A 244 17.36 26.90 29.33
N LEU A 245 17.79 26.92 30.59
CA LEU A 245 16.89 26.88 31.75
C LEU A 245 15.76 27.94 31.75
N PRO A 246 15.98 29.20 31.29
CA PRO A 246 14.92 30.21 31.26
C PRO A 246 13.73 29.83 30.36
N LEU A 247 13.98 29.06 29.30
CA LEU A 247 12.96 28.64 28.34
C LEU A 247 11.91 27.74 29.00
N VAL A 248 12.33 26.89 29.93
CA VAL A 248 11.47 25.90 30.60
C VAL A 248 10.87 26.43 31.91
N LYS A 249 10.88 27.74 32.13
CA LYS A 249 10.30 28.38 33.34
C LYS A 249 8.83 28.01 33.58
N PRO A 250 7.93 27.99 32.57
CA PRO A 250 6.55 27.53 32.75
C PRO A 250 6.47 26.09 33.28
N TYR A 251 7.28 25.19 32.71
CA TYR A 251 7.38 23.80 33.16
C TYR A 251 7.91 23.68 34.60
N LEU A 252 8.97 24.42 34.98
CA LEU A 252 9.50 24.36 36.35
C LEU A 252 8.46 24.77 37.40
N ARG A 253 7.58 25.73 37.06
CA ARG A 253 6.50 26.17 37.95
C ARG A 253 5.42 25.11 38.14
N SER A 254 5.11 24.31 37.12
CA SER A 254 4.11 23.26 37.25
C SER A 254 4.64 22.07 38.05
N VAL A 255 5.91 21.70 37.86
CA VAL A 255 6.55 20.59 38.58
C VAL A 255 6.90 20.93 40.03
N GLN A 256 7.16 22.20 40.36
CA GLN A 256 7.42 22.61 41.75
C GLN A 256 6.26 22.31 42.72
N ASN A 257 5.04 22.16 42.18
CA ASN A 257 3.84 21.86 42.96
C ASN A 257 3.47 20.37 43.00
N ILE A 258 4.27 19.50 42.35
CA ILE A 258 4.10 18.04 42.29
C ILE A 258 5.13 17.39 43.21
#